data_AF-A0A5C7L7G6-F1
#
_entry.id   AF-A0A5C7L7G6-F1
#
_cell.length_a   1.000
_cell.length_b   1.000
_cell.length_c   1.000
_cell.angle_alpha   90.00
_cell.angle_beta   90.00
_cell.angle_gamma   90.00
#
_symmetry.space_group_name_H-M   'P 1'
#
loop_
_entity.id
_entity.type
_entity.pdbx_description
1 polymer ?
#
loop_
_entity_poly.entity_id
_entity_poly.type
_entity_poly.pdbx_seq_one_letter_code
_entity_poly.pdbx_strand_id
1 'polypeptide(L)'
;MLLDRRQLLQGGAMAALCSTLPPLVNAQALGTTSGLEPTDNPGWIDAHVHVWTDNIQAFPLGPDFTKEQMQPARFTPSDLFQHCRPHGVAKIVLIQMNFYTFDNRYMLDAMEQNPGVFSGVAIIDETKSDAVKQMAALKQRGVSGFRLYADQANVTKWKSSDAMRQMWKAAADLDLAMCLLANPD
;
A
#
# COMPACT_ATOMS: atom_id res chain seq x y z
N MET A 1 39.53 -10.84 4.72
CA MET A 1 38.58 -11.57 5.57
C MET A 1 37.85 -10.52 6.40
N LEU A 2 36.76 -9.99 5.84
CA LEU A 2 36.04 -8.81 6.34
C LEU A 2 34.88 -9.29 7.23
N LEU A 3 34.90 -8.86 8.50
CA LEU A 3 33.92 -9.21 9.52
C LEU A 3 32.60 -8.46 9.32
N ASP A 4 31.50 -9.18 9.54
CA ASP A 4 30.10 -8.76 9.39
C ASP A 4 29.63 -7.92 10.59
N ARG A 5 28.80 -6.90 10.34
CA ARG A 5 28.27 -5.92 11.30
C ARG A 5 27.25 -6.50 12.29
N ARG A 6 26.90 -7.79 12.18
CA ARG A 6 25.89 -8.46 13.00
C ARG A 6 26.37 -9.06 14.34
N GLN A 7 27.65 -8.91 14.70
CA GLN A 7 28.20 -9.49 15.94
C GLN A 7 28.44 -8.49 17.09
N LEU A 8 27.97 -7.24 17.00
CA LEU A 8 28.29 -6.21 18.02
C LEU A 8 27.19 -5.92 19.07
N LEU A 9 26.17 -6.77 19.23
CA LEU A 9 25.09 -6.52 20.22
C LEU A 9 24.70 -7.74 21.06
N GLN A 10 25.65 -8.59 21.44
CA GLN A 10 25.44 -9.56 22.52
C GLN A 10 26.58 -9.46 23.54
N GLY A 11 26.33 -8.78 24.65
CA GLY A 11 27.26 -8.70 25.77
C GLY A 11 26.76 -7.89 26.97
N GLY A 12 26.32 -8.59 28.03
CA GLY A 12 26.20 -8.11 29.43
C GLY A 12 24.91 -7.35 29.75
N ALA A 13 24.25 -7.48 30.91
CA ALA A 13 24.75 -7.82 32.23
C ALA A 13 23.69 -8.50 33.13
N MET A 14 24.19 -9.02 34.26
CA MET A 14 23.62 -9.96 35.22
C MET A 14 22.59 -9.40 36.23
N ALA A 15 21.92 -10.35 36.88
CA ALA A 15 20.96 -10.26 37.97
C ALA A 15 21.45 -9.64 39.29
N ALA A 16 20.49 -9.10 40.07
CA ALA A 16 20.56 -8.98 41.53
C ALA A 16 19.17 -9.26 42.15
N LEU A 17 19.14 -10.00 43.27
CA LEU A 17 17.99 -10.52 44.01
C LEU A 17 17.99 -9.99 45.47
N CYS A 18 16.83 -10.09 46.13
CA CYS A 18 16.47 -9.87 47.57
C CYS A 18 16.17 -8.42 48.01
N SER A 19 15.14 -8.10 48.81
CA SER A 19 14.27 -8.88 49.73
C SER A 19 12.95 -8.14 50.13
N THR A 20 11.94 -8.94 50.55
CA THR A 20 10.62 -8.77 51.26
C THR A 20 10.48 -7.67 52.35
N LEU A 21 9.33 -7.05 52.78
CA LEU A 21 7.85 -7.29 52.84
C LEU A 21 7.09 -5.92 53.20
N PRO A 22 5.73 -5.83 53.23
CA PRO A 22 4.91 -4.60 53.04
C PRO A 22 4.34 -3.94 54.33
N PRO A 23 3.56 -2.82 54.23
CA PRO A 23 2.10 -2.97 54.38
C PRO A 23 1.17 -1.97 53.64
N LEU A 24 -0.11 -2.40 53.53
CA LEU A 24 -1.39 -1.68 53.60
C LEU A 24 -1.83 -0.68 52.48
N VAL A 25 -2.70 -1.21 51.61
CA VAL A 25 -4.01 -0.68 51.14
C VAL A 25 -4.12 0.82 50.83
N ASN A 26 -4.34 1.12 49.54
CA ASN A 26 -5.48 1.97 49.18
C ASN A 26 -6.08 1.49 47.84
N ALA A 27 -7.26 0.88 47.92
CA ALA A 27 -8.04 0.55 46.75
C ALA A 27 -8.73 1.82 46.24
N GLN A 28 -8.25 2.36 45.12
CA GLN A 28 -9.04 3.26 44.29
C GLN A 28 -9.24 2.57 42.94
N ALA A 29 -10.38 1.91 42.80
CA ALA A 29 -10.93 1.60 41.50
C ALA A 29 -11.74 2.82 41.05
N LEU A 30 -11.30 3.50 39.99
CA LEU A 30 -12.14 4.34 39.13
C LEU A 30 -11.44 4.51 37.78
N GLY A 31 -11.89 3.68 36.84
CA GLY A 31 -11.88 3.86 35.39
C GLY A 31 -10.71 4.61 34.76
N THR A 32 -9.66 3.90 34.36
CA THR A 32 -8.90 4.30 33.17
C THR A 32 -9.75 3.96 31.96
N THR A 33 -10.69 4.83 31.62
CA THR A 33 -11.05 4.97 30.22
C THR A 33 -9.76 5.41 29.54
N SER A 34 -9.10 4.47 28.86
CA SER A 34 -8.08 4.80 27.87
C SER A 34 -8.84 5.47 26.71
N GLY A 35 -9.32 6.69 26.95
CA GLY A 35 -9.64 7.63 25.91
C GLY A 35 -8.34 7.81 25.14
N LEU A 36 -8.29 7.25 23.93
CA LEU A 36 -7.30 7.67 22.96
C LEU A 36 -7.63 9.14 22.68
N GLU A 37 -6.94 10.03 23.38
CA GLU A 37 -6.89 11.44 23.02
C GLU A 37 -6.55 11.51 21.52
N PRO A 38 -7.28 12.30 20.72
CA PRO A 38 -6.93 12.51 19.32
C PRO A 38 -5.49 13.02 19.26
N THR A 39 -4.57 12.21 18.77
CA THR A 39 -3.20 12.66 18.59
C THR A 39 -3.20 13.66 17.44
N ASP A 40 -2.71 14.88 17.66
CA ASP A 40 -2.51 15.94 16.64
C ASP A 40 -1.63 15.52 15.44
N ASN A 41 -1.07 14.31 15.46
CA ASN A 41 -0.37 13.70 14.35
C ASN A 41 -1.33 12.79 13.56
N PRO A 42 -1.73 13.14 12.31
CA PRO A 42 -2.55 12.27 11.45
C PRO A 42 -1.83 10.98 11.01
N GLY A 43 -0.60 10.77 11.47
CA GLY A 43 0.28 9.66 11.15
C GLY A 43 1.06 9.87 9.86
N TRP A 44 2.09 9.06 9.64
CA TRP A 44 2.86 9.06 8.41
C TRP A 44 2.08 8.45 7.24
N ILE A 45 2.44 8.86 6.03
CA ILE A 45 1.91 8.30 4.79
C ILE A 45 2.99 7.47 4.11
N ASP A 46 2.72 6.20 3.85
CA ASP A 46 3.50 5.43 2.89
C ASP A 46 2.88 5.62 1.50
N ALA A 47 3.63 6.26 0.61
CA ALA A 47 3.14 6.69 -0.70
C ALA A 47 3.20 5.59 -1.77
N HIS A 48 3.75 4.39 -1.47
CA HIS A 48 3.88 3.35 -2.48
C HIS A 48 3.94 1.94 -1.88
N VAL A 49 2.80 1.25 -1.84
CA VAL A 49 2.72 -0.14 -1.37
C VAL A 49 1.92 -1.01 -2.33
N HIS A 50 2.31 -2.28 -2.47
CA HIS A 50 1.53 -3.29 -3.16
C HIS A 50 0.95 -4.30 -2.17
N VAL A 51 -0.28 -4.76 -2.40
CA VAL A 51 -0.89 -5.89 -1.68
C VAL A 51 -1.43 -6.92 -2.66
N TRP A 52 -1.38 -8.20 -2.27
CA TRP A 52 -1.87 -9.32 -3.07
C TRP A 52 -2.32 -10.50 -2.20
N THR A 53 -3.23 -11.29 -2.73
CA THR A 53 -3.79 -12.50 -2.12
C THR A 53 -3.48 -13.75 -2.93
N ASP A 54 -3.37 -14.87 -2.24
CA ASP A 54 -3.30 -16.23 -2.78
C ASP A 54 -4.69 -16.79 -3.19
N ASN A 55 -5.78 -16.05 -2.96
CA ASN A 55 -7.12 -16.40 -3.44
C ASN A 55 -7.29 -16.08 -4.94
N ILE A 56 -6.60 -16.85 -5.78
CA ILE A 56 -6.62 -16.71 -7.24
C ILE A 56 -7.96 -17.06 -7.89
N GLN A 57 -8.88 -17.69 -7.15
CA GLN A 57 -10.23 -17.98 -7.66
C GLN A 57 -11.09 -16.71 -7.67
N ALA A 58 -11.01 -15.91 -6.60
CA ALA A 58 -11.72 -14.62 -6.53
C ALA A 58 -11.00 -13.53 -7.34
N PHE A 59 -9.67 -13.52 -7.29
CA PHE A 59 -8.80 -12.52 -7.93
C PHE A 59 -7.82 -13.22 -8.87
N PRO A 60 -8.24 -13.57 -10.10
CA PRO A 60 -7.42 -14.31 -11.04
C PRO A 60 -6.17 -13.53 -11.44
N LEU A 61 -5.08 -14.26 -11.68
CA LEU A 61 -3.85 -13.69 -12.22
C LEU A 61 -4.05 -13.28 -13.68
N GLY A 62 -3.31 -12.26 -14.11
CA GLY A 62 -3.20 -11.89 -15.50
C GLY A 62 -2.53 -12.99 -16.33
N PRO A 63 -2.69 -12.96 -17.66
CA PRO A 63 -2.27 -14.03 -18.56
C PRO A 63 -0.76 -14.33 -18.50
N ASP A 64 0.06 -13.34 -18.15
CA ASP A 64 1.51 -13.44 -18.10
C ASP A 64 2.07 -13.85 -16.73
N PHE A 65 1.19 -14.13 -15.76
CA PHE A 65 1.57 -14.42 -14.38
C PHE A 65 1.14 -15.80 -13.90
N THR A 66 2.00 -16.45 -13.13
CA THR A 66 1.75 -17.74 -12.46
C THR A 66 1.87 -17.62 -10.95
N LYS A 67 1.32 -18.60 -10.24
CA LYS A 67 1.34 -18.62 -8.76
C LYS A 67 2.77 -18.68 -8.21
N GLU A 68 3.69 -19.34 -8.93
CA GLU A 68 5.08 -19.53 -8.52
C GLU A 68 5.88 -18.21 -8.52
N GLN A 69 5.43 -17.22 -9.29
CA GLN A 69 6.02 -15.88 -9.34
C GLN A 69 5.58 -14.99 -8.17
N MET A 70 4.54 -15.37 -7.42
CA MET A 70 4.08 -14.65 -6.24
C MET A 70 5.00 -15.00 -5.06
N GLN A 71 6.01 -14.17 -4.83
CA GLN A 71 7.01 -14.36 -3.76
C GLN A 71 7.08 -13.11 -2.88
N PRO A 72 6.60 -13.15 -1.62
CA PRO A 72 5.85 -14.25 -0.99
C PRO A 72 4.51 -14.55 -1.68
N ALA A 73 3.91 -15.72 -1.41
CA ALA A 73 2.65 -16.16 -2.03
C ALA A 73 1.47 -15.20 -1.77
N ARG A 74 1.54 -14.40 -0.71
CA ARG A 74 0.57 -13.35 -0.38
C ARG A 74 1.26 -12.25 0.42
N PHE A 75 0.70 -11.05 0.35
CA PHE A 75 0.98 -9.96 1.27
C PHE A 75 -0.27 -9.09 1.36
N THR A 76 -1.06 -9.32 2.40
CA THR A 76 -2.40 -8.75 2.56
C THR A 76 -2.36 -7.44 3.35
N PRO A 77 -3.45 -6.65 3.38
CA PRO A 77 -3.54 -5.48 4.27
C PRO A 77 -3.22 -5.79 5.73
N SER A 78 -3.57 -6.98 6.23
CA SER A 78 -3.25 -7.41 7.60
C SER A 78 -1.74 -7.60 7.80
N ASP A 79 -1.04 -8.18 6.81
CA ASP A 79 0.41 -8.34 6.84
C ASP A 79 1.08 -6.95 6.78
N LEU A 80 0.59 -6.08 5.90
CA LEU A 80 1.05 -4.69 5.77
C LEU A 80 0.90 -3.90 7.08
N PHE A 81 -0.23 -4.00 7.77
CA PHE A 81 -0.46 -3.27 9.03
C PHE A 81 0.48 -3.70 10.16
N GLN A 82 0.96 -4.95 10.16
CA GLN A 82 1.96 -5.40 11.12
C GLN A 82 3.30 -4.67 10.91
N HIS A 83 3.60 -4.22 9.70
CA HIS A 83 4.76 -3.38 9.40
C HIS A 83 4.49 -1.90 9.67
N CYS A 84 3.34 -1.37 9.22
CA CYS A 84 3.08 0.07 9.25
C CYS A 84 2.80 0.62 10.66
N ARG A 85 1.95 -0.05 11.44
CA ARG A 85 1.45 0.48 12.73
C ARG A 85 2.55 0.74 13.76
N PRO A 86 3.55 -0.15 13.95
CA PRO A 86 4.66 0.12 14.87
C PRO A 86 5.50 1.35 14.52
N HIS A 87 5.46 1.80 13.26
CA HIS A 87 6.20 2.96 12.76
C HIS A 87 5.33 4.23 12.63
N GLY A 88 4.08 4.18 13.09
CA GLY A 88 3.17 5.33 13.01
C GLY A 88 2.71 5.67 11.58
N VAL A 89 2.84 4.74 10.63
CA VAL A 89 2.26 4.88 9.29
C VAL A 89 0.77 4.56 9.38
N ALA A 90 -0.06 5.59 9.18
CA ALA A 90 -1.51 5.52 9.37
C ALA A 90 -2.28 5.57 8.04
N LYS A 91 -1.68 6.11 6.98
CA LYS A 91 -2.28 6.20 5.64
C LYS A 91 -1.33 5.63 4.60
N ILE A 92 -1.89 5.01 3.57
CA ILE A 92 -1.12 4.26 2.59
C ILE A 92 -1.70 4.45 1.20
N VAL A 93 -0.84 4.68 0.21
CA VAL A 93 -1.22 4.67 -1.20
C VAL A 93 -0.92 3.27 -1.77
N LEU A 94 -1.98 2.54 -2.08
CA LEU A 94 -1.88 1.25 -2.75
C LEU A 94 -1.65 1.47 -4.23
N ILE A 95 -0.58 0.90 -4.76
CA ILE A 95 -0.34 0.83 -6.19
C ILE A 95 -0.83 -0.53 -6.66
N GLN A 96 -1.64 -0.55 -7.72
CA GLN A 96 -2.14 -1.79 -8.31
C GLN A 96 -1.00 -2.78 -8.58
N MET A 97 -1.21 -4.03 -8.13
CA MET A 97 -0.23 -5.10 -8.26
C MET A 97 -0.22 -5.67 -9.68
N ASN A 98 0.97 -5.85 -10.25
CA ASN A 98 1.16 -6.30 -11.63
C ASN A 98 0.54 -7.68 -11.90
N PHE A 99 0.54 -8.58 -10.92
CA PHE A 99 -0.06 -9.91 -11.02
C PHE A 99 -1.50 -9.91 -11.51
N TYR A 100 -2.26 -8.84 -11.26
CA TYR A 100 -3.67 -8.71 -11.65
C TYR A 100 -3.86 -7.88 -12.93
N THR A 101 -2.79 -7.35 -13.54
CA THR A 101 -2.86 -6.49 -14.73
C THR A 101 -3.85 -5.33 -14.54
N PHE A 102 -4.91 -5.26 -15.34
CA PHE A 102 -5.96 -4.24 -15.29
C PHE A 102 -7.11 -4.57 -14.31
N ASP A 103 -7.08 -5.74 -13.66
CA ASP A 103 -8.07 -6.11 -12.66
C ASP A 103 -7.75 -5.47 -11.31
N ASN A 104 -8.30 -4.28 -11.10
CA ASN A 104 -8.10 -3.50 -9.87
C ASN A 104 -8.96 -3.97 -8.69
N ARG A 105 -9.77 -5.05 -8.84
CA ARG A 105 -10.76 -5.43 -7.83
C ARG A 105 -10.14 -5.72 -6.46
N TYR A 106 -9.01 -6.43 -6.39
CA TYR A 106 -8.39 -6.73 -5.10
C TYR A 106 -7.94 -5.46 -4.34
N MET A 107 -7.33 -4.51 -5.05
CA MET A 107 -6.94 -3.22 -4.46
C MET A 107 -8.19 -2.45 -3.97
N LEU A 108 -9.24 -2.40 -4.78
CA LEU A 108 -10.48 -1.69 -4.44
C LEU A 108 -11.21 -2.34 -3.26
N ASP A 109 -11.24 -3.68 -3.20
CA ASP A 109 -11.82 -4.43 -2.08
C ASP A 109 -11.02 -4.19 -0.79
N ALA A 110 -9.68 -4.14 -0.87
CA ALA A 110 -8.83 -3.79 0.26
C ALA A 110 -9.09 -2.37 0.77
N MET A 111 -9.31 -1.42 -0.14
CA MET A 111 -9.68 -0.03 0.19
C MET A 111 -11.04 0.04 0.87
N GLU A 112 -12.05 -0.65 0.33
CA GLU A 112 -13.41 -0.66 0.86
C GLU A 112 -13.50 -1.28 2.27
N GLN A 113 -12.70 -2.31 2.53
CA GLN A 113 -12.62 -2.96 3.85
C GLN A 113 -11.87 -2.12 4.90
N ASN A 114 -11.16 -1.06 4.50
CA ASN A 114 -10.33 -0.25 5.39
C ASN A 114 -10.56 1.26 5.13
N PRO A 115 -11.78 1.76 5.40
CA PRO A 115 -12.15 3.13 5.09
C PRO A 115 -11.24 4.14 5.81
N GLY A 116 -10.78 5.15 5.08
CA GLY A 116 -9.91 6.22 5.59
C GLY A 116 -8.42 5.87 5.69
N VAL A 117 -8.03 4.62 5.43
CA VAL A 117 -6.62 4.17 5.47
C VAL A 117 -5.95 4.28 4.11
N PHE A 118 -6.65 3.85 3.06
CA PHE A 118 -6.07 3.69 1.73
C PHE A 118 -6.55 4.74 0.72
N SER A 119 -5.65 5.13 -0.19
CA SER A 119 -5.99 5.60 -1.53
C SER A 119 -5.36 4.67 -2.56
N GLY A 120 -5.89 4.62 -3.78
CA GLY A 120 -5.42 3.72 -4.83
C GLY A 120 -4.77 4.43 -6.01
N VAL A 121 -3.78 3.79 -6.63
CA VAL A 121 -3.27 4.09 -7.97
C VAL A 121 -3.55 2.88 -8.85
N ALA A 122 -4.54 3.02 -9.72
CA ALA A 122 -5.03 1.94 -10.57
C ALA A 122 -4.15 1.77 -11.82
N ILE A 123 -4.23 0.60 -12.46
CA ILE A 123 -3.75 0.41 -13.83
C ILE A 123 -4.97 0.12 -14.70
N ILE A 124 -5.12 0.83 -15.81
CA ILE A 124 -6.13 0.57 -16.84
C ILE A 124 -5.46 0.45 -18.20
N ASP A 125 -6.12 -0.22 -19.14
CA ASP A 125 -5.62 -0.35 -20.51
C ASP A 125 -5.77 0.99 -21.25
N GLU A 126 -4.66 1.70 -21.45
CA GLU A 126 -4.64 3.02 -22.10
C GLU A 126 -5.01 2.98 -23.59
N THR A 127 -5.11 1.79 -24.18
CA THR A 127 -5.48 1.60 -25.58
C THR A 127 -6.99 1.49 -25.79
N LYS A 128 -7.76 1.31 -24.71
CA LYS A 128 -9.22 1.20 -24.79
C LYS A 128 -9.88 2.57 -24.94
N SER A 129 -10.92 2.62 -25.77
CA SER A 129 -11.68 3.85 -26.03
C SER A 129 -12.44 4.38 -24.82
N ASP A 130 -12.65 3.56 -23.80
CA ASP A 130 -13.36 3.92 -22.57
C ASP A 130 -12.41 4.25 -21.39
N ALA A 131 -11.09 4.37 -21.62
CA ALA A 131 -10.11 4.63 -20.56
C ALA A 131 -10.47 5.83 -19.67
N VAL A 132 -10.87 6.97 -20.25
CA VAL A 132 -11.30 8.16 -19.49
C VAL A 132 -12.55 7.89 -18.63
N LYS A 133 -13.50 7.10 -19.14
CA LYS A 133 -14.69 6.71 -18.37
C LYS A 133 -14.29 5.81 -17.20
N GLN A 134 -13.35 4.88 -17.42
CA GLN A 134 -12.81 4.05 -16.35
C GLN A 134 -12.10 4.89 -15.29
N MET A 135 -11.33 5.92 -15.69
CA MET A 135 -10.67 6.83 -14.74
C MET A 135 -11.67 7.53 -13.82
N ALA A 136 -12.73 8.09 -14.38
CA ALA A 136 -13.78 8.75 -13.61
C ALA A 136 -14.51 7.78 -12.67
N ALA A 137 -14.80 6.55 -13.13
CA ALA A 137 -15.45 5.53 -12.30
C ALA A 137 -14.57 5.08 -11.13
N LEU A 138 -13.27 4.89 -11.37
CA LEU A 138 -12.31 4.49 -10.34
C LEU A 138 -12.05 5.62 -9.32
N LYS A 139 -12.05 6.89 -9.75
CA LYS A 139 -11.98 8.04 -8.84
C LYS A 139 -13.09 8.00 -7.79
N GLN A 140 -14.33 7.66 -8.20
CA GLN A 140 -15.46 7.54 -7.27
C GLN A 140 -15.27 6.43 -6.22
N ARG A 141 -14.35 5.49 -6.45
CA ARG A 141 -13.99 4.41 -5.52
C ARG A 141 -12.72 4.71 -4.71
N GLY A 142 -12.25 5.96 -4.69
CA GLY A 142 -11.10 6.40 -3.87
C GLY A 142 -9.73 6.26 -4.56
N VAL A 143 -9.71 5.93 -5.85
CA VAL A 143 -8.48 5.99 -6.66
C VAL A 143 -8.09 7.45 -6.88
N SER A 144 -6.85 7.80 -6.57
CA SER A 144 -6.28 9.14 -6.73
C SER A 144 -5.27 9.24 -7.86
N GLY A 145 -4.95 8.14 -8.54
CA GLY A 145 -4.05 8.17 -9.67
C GLY A 145 -4.05 6.92 -10.53
N PHE A 146 -3.29 6.99 -11.62
CA PHE A 146 -3.17 5.92 -12.60
C PHE A 146 -1.69 5.64 -12.90
N ARG A 147 -1.30 4.37 -12.87
CA ARG A 147 0.05 3.94 -13.23
C ARG A 147 0.12 3.59 -14.72
N LEU A 148 1.15 4.11 -15.37
CA LEU A 148 1.52 3.80 -16.75
C LEU A 148 2.94 3.25 -16.82
N TYR A 149 3.17 2.27 -17.69
CA TYR A 149 4.50 1.73 -17.96
C TYR A 149 5.16 2.58 -19.04
N ALA A 150 6.09 3.45 -18.63
CA ALA A 150 6.77 4.43 -19.45
C ALA A 150 8.06 3.89 -20.07
N ASP A 151 8.02 2.68 -20.65
CA ASP A 151 9.11 2.19 -21.48
C ASP A 151 9.17 2.94 -22.83
N GLN A 152 10.30 2.83 -23.52
CA GLN A 152 10.54 3.54 -24.79
C GLN A 152 9.48 3.22 -25.85
N ALA A 153 8.96 1.98 -25.89
CA ALA A 153 7.97 1.58 -26.88
C ALA A 153 6.63 2.26 -26.61
N ASN A 154 6.18 2.29 -25.35
CA ASN A 154 4.94 2.93 -24.94
C ASN A 154 5.02 4.45 -25.11
N VAL A 155 6.08 5.10 -24.62
CA VAL A 155 6.28 6.54 -24.78
C VAL A 155 6.30 6.95 -26.25
N THR A 156 6.88 6.13 -27.13
CA THR A 156 6.84 6.38 -28.59
C THR A 156 5.42 6.33 -29.14
N LYS A 157 4.63 5.32 -28.77
CA LYS A 157 3.22 5.19 -29.18
C LYS A 157 2.34 6.34 -28.64
N TRP A 158 2.63 6.83 -27.43
CA TRP A 158 1.86 7.88 -26.78
C TRP A 158 1.90 9.21 -27.55
N LYS A 159 3.00 9.52 -28.26
CA LYS A 159 3.16 10.77 -29.02
C LYS A 159 2.01 11.01 -30.02
N SER A 160 1.53 9.96 -30.67
CA SER A 160 0.44 10.04 -31.64
C SER A 160 -0.92 9.61 -31.08
N SER A 161 -1.00 9.13 -29.84
CA SER A 161 -2.24 8.56 -29.27
C SER A 161 -3.22 9.63 -28.78
N ASP A 162 -4.39 9.70 -29.41
CA ASP A 162 -5.52 10.52 -28.93
C ASP A 162 -6.05 10.03 -27.58
N ALA A 163 -6.11 8.72 -27.37
CA ALA A 163 -6.55 8.13 -26.11
C ALA A 163 -5.65 8.59 -24.95
N MET A 164 -4.32 8.57 -25.16
CA MET A 164 -3.38 9.04 -24.15
C MET A 164 -3.53 10.54 -23.88
N ARG A 165 -3.66 11.37 -24.92
CA ARG A 165 -3.95 12.81 -24.77
C ARG A 165 -5.21 13.05 -23.93
N GLN A 166 -6.27 12.29 -24.18
CA GLN A 166 -7.52 12.39 -23.44
C GLN A 166 -7.36 11.93 -21.99
N MET A 167 -6.58 10.88 -21.72
CA MET A 167 -6.27 10.45 -20.35
C MET A 167 -5.50 11.52 -19.57
N TRP A 168 -4.46 12.14 -20.15
CA TRP A 168 -3.74 13.24 -19.48
C TRP A 168 -4.65 14.44 -19.20
N LYS A 169 -5.51 14.80 -20.16
CA LYS A 169 -6.51 15.85 -19.94
C LYS A 169 -7.48 15.49 -18.82
N ALA A 170 -8.02 14.27 -18.84
CA ALA A 170 -8.94 13.79 -17.82
C ALA A 170 -8.26 13.73 -16.45
N ALA A 171 -6.99 13.34 -16.37
CA ALA A 171 -6.23 13.33 -15.14
C ALA A 171 -6.12 14.75 -14.54
N ALA A 172 -5.79 15.74 -15.38
CA ALA A 172 -5.74 17.14 -14.97
C ALA A 172 -7.11 17.68 -14.53
N ASP A 173 -8.17 17.40 -15.32
CA ASP A 173 -9.53 17.87 -15.01
C ASP A 173 -10.13 17.20 -13.76
N LEU A 174 -9.67 15.99 -13.42
CA LEU A 174 -10.15 15.18 -12.31
C LEU A 174 -9.17 15.11 -11.14
N ASP A 175 -8.14 15.96 -11.05
CA ASP A 175 -7.16 15.93 -9.95
C ASP A 175 -6.57 14.52 -9.69
N LEU A 176 -6.25 13.79 -10.76
CA LEU A 176 -5.66 12.45 -10.68
C LEU A 176 -4.16 12.50 -10.98
N ALA A 177 -3.38 11.83 -10.14
CA ALA A 177 -1.95 11.66 -10.37
C ALA A 177 -1.68 10.66 -11.51
N MET A 178 -0.61 10.90 -12.27
CA MET A 178 -0.10 9.98 -13.29
C MET A 178 1.24 9.42 -12.83
N CYS A 179 1.25 8.16 -12.39
CA CYS A 179 2.41 7.45 -11.84
C CYS A 179 3.15 6.72 -12.98
N LEU A 180 4.29 7.25 -13.41
CA LEU A 180 5.08 6.64 -14.47
C LEU A 180 6.08 5.64 -13.89
N LEU A 181 5.98 4.38 -14.30
CA LEU A 181 7.04 3.40 -14.08
C LEU A 181 7.92 3.35 -15.33
N ALA A 182 9.11 3.92 -15.23
CA ALA A 182 10.13 3.84 -16.26
C ALA A 182 11.26 2.91 -15.81
N ASN A 183 11.95 2.33 -16.80
CA ASN A 183 13.27 1.76 -16.57
C ASN A 183 14.31 2.90 -16.53
N PRO A 184 15.52 2.66 -15.99
CA PRO A 184 16.55 3.69 -15.91
C PRO A 184 17.18 4.07 -17.27
N ASP A 185 16.96 3.26 -18.31
CA ASP A 185 17.42 3.42 -19.70
C ASP A 185 16.33 3.95 -20.65
#